data_AF-A0A1V6M265-F1
#
_entry.id   AF-A0A1V6M265-F1
#
_cell.length_a   1.000
_cell.length_b   1.000
_cell.length_c   1.000
_cell.angle_alpha   90.00
_cell.angle_beta   90.00
_cell.angle_gamma   90.00
#
_symmetry.space_group_name_H-M   'P 1'
#
loop_
_entity.id
_entity.type
_entity.pdbx_description
1 polymer ?
#
loop_
_entity_poly.entity_id
_entity_poly.type
_entity_poly.pdbx_seq_one_letter_code
_entity_poly.pdbx_strand_id
1 'polypeptide(L)'
;MDRRGILAGVSLSVIVGAATYFSGISISRASNIDATKVYMTHCKTCHGENGHPTDLGTGLGAREFANAEWQAKTTDEQIIRQINNGTPEKMMPFKEKLTQEEIKALVSVVRGFGKK
;
A
#
# COMPACT_ATOMS: atom_id res chain seq x y z
N MET A 1 -32.23 -45.09 -60.35
CA MET A 1 -31.40 -44.66 -61.49
C MET A 1 -30.61 -43.43 -61.07
N ASP A 2 -29.39 -43.60 -60.57
CA ASP A 2 -28.15 -43.76 -61.35
C ASP A 2 -27.48 -42.42 -61.67
N ARG A 3 -26.42 -42.07 -60.93
CA ARG A 3 -25.03 -42.15 -61.43
C ARG A 3 -24.00 -41.41 -60.56
N ARG A 4 -22.92 -42.15 -60.24
CA ARG A 4 -21.49 -41.71 -60.15
C ARG A 4 -21.18 -40.75 -58.98
N GLY A 5 -20.41 -41.09 -57.95
CA GLY A 5 -19.19 -41.90 -57.94
C GLY A 5 -18.02 -41.07 -58.48
N ILE A 6 -17.25 -40.42 -57.60
CA ILE A 6 -15.78 -40.21 -57.65
C ILE A 6 -15.32 -39.72 -56.27
N LEU A 7 -14.45 -40.52 -55.65
CA LEU A 7 -13.60 -40.16 -54.52
C LEU A 7 -12.49 -39.24 -55.02
N ALA A 8 -12.28 -38.10 -54.36
CA ALA A 8 -11.00 -37.39 -54.39
C ALA A 8 -10.88 -36.45 -53.20
N GLY A 9 -9.79 -36.58 -52.45
CA GLY A 9 -9.26 -35.49 -51.63
C GLY A 9 -9.57 -35.56 -50.15
N VAL A 10 -8.85 -36.42 -49.42
CA VAL A 10 -8.53 -36.14 -48.02
C VAL A 10 -7.84 -34.78 -47.97
N SER A 11 -8.44 -33.82 -47.28
CA SER A 11 -7.73 -32.65 -46.75
C SER A 11 -8.17 -32.50 -45.32
N LEU A 12 -7.45 -33.21 -44.45
CA LEU A 12 -7.55 -33.14 -43.01
C LEU A 12 -6.98 -31.78 -42.58
N SER A 13 -7.74 -30.70 -42.76
CA SER A 13 -7.40 -29.42 -42.17
C SER A 13 -7.80 -29.44 -40.70
N VAL A 14 -6.99 -30.10 -39.88
CA VAL A 14 -6.99 -29.89 -38.43
C VAL A 14 -6.50 -28.45 -38.22
N ILE A 15 -7.42 -27.50 -38.09
CA ILE A 15 -7.08 -26.16 -37.60
C ILE A 15 -6.87 -26.30 -36.11
N VAL A 16 -5.62 -26.61 -35.75
CA VAL A 16 -5.09 -26.46 -34.40
C VAL A 16 -5.07 -24.98 -34.05
N GLY A 17 -5.71 -24.61 -32.93
CA GLY A 17 -5.19 -23.57 -32.06
C GLY A 17 -5.56 -22.12 -32.37
N ALA A 18 -6.85 -21.76 -32.25
CA ALA A 18 -7.18 -20.44 -31.72
C ALA A 18 -7.21 -20.55 -30.19
N ALA A 19 -6.03 -20.66 -29.57
CA ALA A 19 -5.88 -20.39 -28.15
C ALA A 19 -6.30 -18.94 -27.95
N THR A 20 -7.50 -18.73 -27.43
CA THR A 20 -7.94 -17.43 -26.94
C THR A 20 -7.00 -17.07 -25.80
N TYR A 21 -5.96 -16.30 -26.11
CA TYR A 21 -5.12 -15.61 -25.15
C TYR A 21 -6.02 -14.61 -24.40
N PHE A 22 -6.76 -15.11 -23.41
CA PHE A 22 -7.28 -14.29 -22.33
C PHE A 22 -6.05 -13.81 -21.55
N SER A 23 -5.43 -12.73 -22.04
CA SER A 23 -4.45 -11.98 -21.28
C SER A 23 -5.08 -11.66 -19.94
N GLY A 24 -4.53 -12.24 -18.88
CA GLY A 24 -5.00 -12.05 -17.52
C GLY A 24 -4.99 -10.57 -17.17
N ILE A 25 -6.17 -9.96 -17.19
CA ILE A 25 -6.39 -8.65 -16.60
C ILE A 25 -6.30 -8.89 -15.09
N SER A 26 -5.09 -8.71 -14.54
CA SER A 26 -4.92 -8.56 -13.10
C SER A 26 -5.61 -7.26 -12.70
N ILE A 27 -6.88 -7.36 -12.34
CA ILE A 27 -7.60 -6.29 -11.67
C ILE A 27 -6.92 -6.14 -10.31
N SER A 28 -5.96 -5.23 -10.22
CA SER A 28 -5.43 -4.76 -8.95
C SER A 28 -6.61 -4.26 -8.14
N ARG A 29 -7.09 -5.07 -7.19
CA ARG A 29 -8.00 -4.55 -6.17
C ARG A 29 -7.21 -3.54 -5.37
N ALA A 30 -7.55 -2.26 -5.53
CA ALA A 30 -7.13 -1.25 -4.57
C ALA A 30 -7.64 -1.71 -3.21
N SER A 31 -6.75 -2.18 -2.34
CA SER A 31 -7.06 -2.34 -0.93
C SER A 31 -7.39 -0.95 -0.40
N ASN A 32 -8.61 -0.77 0.12
CA ASN A 32 -8.95 0.44 0.85
C ASN A 32 -8.19 0.38 2.18
N ILE A 33 -7.04 1.05 2.24
CA ILE A 33 -6.23 1.13 3.46
C ILE A 33 -6.84 2.20 4.36
N ASP A 34 -7.36 1.77 5.51
CA ASP A 34 -7.78 2.67 6.57
C ASP A 34 -6.56 3.11 7.39
N ALA A 35 -5.85 4.12 6.88
CA ALA A 35 -4.64 4.64 7.51
C ALA A 35 -4.89 5.15 8.94
N THR A 36 -6.07 5.71 9.20
CA THR A 36 -6.46 6.17 10.54
C THR A 36 -6.53 5.00 11.50
N LYS A 37 -7.17 3.89 11.11
CA LYS A 37 -7.18 2.67 11.93
C LYS A 37 -5.78 2.14 12.18
N VAL A 38 -4.93 2.08 11.15
CA VAL A 38 -3.52 1.66 11.31
C VAL A 38 -2.80 2.55 12.32
N TYR A 39 -2.95 3.87 12.22
CA TYR A 39 -2.36 4.83 13.17
C TYR A 39 -2.88 4.60 14.60
N MET A 40 -4.19 4.42 14.76
CA MET A 40 -4.83 4.18 16.06
C MET A 40 -4.41 2.84 16.68
N THR A 41 -4.06 1.84 15.87
CA THR A 41 -3.55 0.55 16.35
C THR A 41 -2.07 0.61 16.72
N HIS A 42 -1.24 1.30 15.93
CA HIS A 42 0.21 1.16 16.01
C HIS A 42 0.97 2.38 16.54
N CYS A 43 0.39 3.58 16.44
CA CYS A 43 1.11 4.84 16.64
C CYS A 43 0.61 5.62 17.86
N LYS A 44 -0.71 5.58 18.12
CA LYS A 44 -1.36 6.46 19.11
C LYS A 44 -0.79 6.39 20.52
N THR A 45 -0.28 5.22 20.93
CA THR A 45 0.24 5.02 22.29
C THR A 45 1.38 5.99 22.63
N CYS A 46 2.17 6.38 21.63
CA CYS A 46 3.24 7.38 21.78
C CYS A 46 2.88 8.73 21.17
N HIS A 47 2.21 8.74 20.01
CA HIS A 47 1.96 9.97 19.26
C HIS A 47 0.59 10.62 19.52
N GLY A 48 -0.22 10.03 20.40
CA GLY A 48 -1.57 10.48 20.73
C GLY A 48 -2.56 10.34 19.59
N GLU A 49 -3.85 10.42 19.92
CA GLU A 49 -4.95 10.29 18.94
C GLU A 49 -5.07 11.55 18.06
N ASN A 50 -4.61 12.70 18.56
CA ASN A 50 -4.66 14.00 17.92
C ASN A 50 -3.30 14.50 17.41
N GLY A 51 -2.27 13.66 17.41
CA GLY A 51 -0.91 14.04 17.02
C GLY A 51 -0.09 14.75 18.10
N HIS A 52 -0.69 14.97 19.28
CA HIS A 52 0.01 15.39 20.49
C HIS A 52 0.65 14.19 21.17
N PRO A 53 1.98 14.15 21.37
CA PRO A 53 2.62 12.99 21.98
C PRO A 53 2.11 12.77 23.40
N THR A 54 1.95 11.50 23.78
CA THR A 54 1.62 11.12 25.15
C THR A 54 2.82 11.36 26.07
N ASP A 55 2.66 11.20 27.39
CA ASP A 55 3.78 11.28 28.34
C ASP A 55 4.89 10.28 27.98
N LEU A 56 4.51 9.07 27.57
CA LEU A 56 5.44 8.05 27.08
C LEU A 56 6.18 8.54 25.82
N GLY A 57 5.42 9.04 24.82
CA GLY A 57 6.02 9.55 23.60
C GLY A 57 6.98 10.70 23.87
N THR A 58 6.58 11.64 24.72
CA THR A 58 7.39 12.80 25.13
C THR A 58 8.67 12.35 25.83
N GLY A 59 8.59 11.37 26.75
CA GLY A 59 9.77 10.79 27.41
C GLY A 59 10.75 10.12 26.44
N LEU A 60 10.26 9.59 25.32
CA LEU A 60 11.08 9.02 24.24
C LEU A 60 11.54 10.06 23.20
N GLY A 61 11.10 11.32 23.33
CA GLY A 61 11.45 12.42 22.43
C GLY A 61 10.58 12.52 21.18
N ALA A 62 9.37 11.96 21.20
CA ALA A 62 8.36 12.25 20.19
C ALA A 62 7.97 13.75 20.23
N ARG A 63 7.61 14.30 19.08
CA ARG A 63 7.26 15.70 18.91
C ARG A 63 5.79 15.86 18.56
N GLU A 64 5.31 17.09 18.70
CA GLU A 64 3.99 17.52 18.24
C GLU A 64 3.90 17.49 16.71
N PHE A 65 2.94 16.74 16.16
CA PHE A 65 2.71 16.71 14.72
C PHE A 65 1.97 17.94 14.19
N ALA A 66 1.21 18.65 15.04
CA ALA A 66 0.58 19.92 14.65
C ALA A 66 1.57 21.10 14.52
N ASN A 67 2.87 20.89 14.77
CA ASN A 67 3.88 21.93 14.64
C ASN A 67 4.13 22.30 13.16
N ALA A 68 3.74 23.52 12.78
CA ALA A 68 3.80 24.00 11.40
C ALA A 68 5.22 24.07 10.83
N GLU A 69 6.21 24.46 11.63
CA GLU A 69 7.61 24.52 11.19
C GLU A 69 8.15 23.12 10.89
N TRP A 70 7.84 22.15 11.75
CA TRP A 70 8.22 20.77 11.55
C TRP A 70 7.57 20.19 10.29
N GLN A 71 6.26 20.43 10.10
CA GLN A 71 5.54 20.00 8.91
C GLN A 71 6.16 20.57 7.63
N ALA A 72 6.54 21.85 7.63
CA ALA A 72 7.15 22.50 6.47
C ALA A 72 8.57 21.99 6.15
N LYS A 73 9.36 21.62 7.18
CA LYS A 73 10.75 21.18 7.02
C LYS A 73 10.92 19.68 6.77
N THR A 74 9.91 18.89 7.11
CA THR A 74 9.97 17.43 7.00
C THR A 74 9.35 16.98 5.68
N THR A 75 9.98 16.08 4.94
CA THR A 75 9.43 15.51 3.70
C THR A 75 8.66 14.22 3.96
N ASP A 76 7.81 13.83 3.02
CA ASP A 76 7.03 12.59 3.12
C ASP A 76 7.94 11.35 3.16
N GLU A 77 9.05 11.37 2.42
CA GLU A 77 10.04 10.29 2.44
C GLU A 77 10.74 10.20 3.79
N GLN A 78 10.96 11.33 4.49
CA GLN A 78 11.51 11.31 5.84
C GLN A 78 10.54 10.64 6.81
N ILE A 79 9.24 10.92 6.70
CA ILE A 79 8.19 10.26 7.51
C ILE A 79 8.17 8.76 7.21
N ILE A 80 8.14 8.37 5.93
CA ILE A 80 8.16 6.96 5.51
C ILE A 80 9.42 6.26 6.03
N ARG A 81 10.60 6.86 5.90
CA ARG A 81 11.86 6.27 6.41
C ARG A 81 11.83 6.11 7.93
N GLN A 82 11.28 7.08 8.66
CA GLN A 82 11.14 7.01 10.11
C GLN A 82 10.20 5.88 10.53
N ILE A 83 9.06 5.69 9.85
CA ILE A 83 8.15 4.58 10.14
C ILE A 83 8.81 3.23 9.82
N ASN A 84 9.52 3.13 8.69
CA ASN A 84 10.21 1.90 8.30
C ASN A 84 11.29 1.49 9.32
N ASN A 85 12.15 2.43 9.70
CA ASN A 85 13.39 2.13 10.42
C ASN A 85 13.33 2.42 11.92
N GLY A 86 12.37 3.24 12.36
CA GLY A 86 12.30 3.71 13.73
C GLY A 86 13.52 4.53 14.16
N THR A 87 13.77 4.57 15.46
CA THR A 87 14.97 5.14 16.07
C THR A 87 15.32 4.26 17.28
N PRO A 88 16.57 3.74 17.36
CA PRO A 88 16.98 2.88 18.47
C PRO A 88 16.62 3.47 19.84
N GLU A 89 16.14 2.62 20.75
CA GLU A 89 15.68 2.97 22.10
C GLU A 89 14.51 3.98 22.18
N LYS A 90 13.91 4.39 21.05
CA LYS A 90 12.85 5.40 21.01
C LYS A 90 11.61 4.96 20.25
N MET A 91 11.77 4.54 19.01
CA MET A 91 10.68 4.13 18.13
C MET A 91 11.05 2.82 17.45
N MET A 92 10.19 1.81 17.59
CA MET A 92 10.39 0.53 16.92
C MET A 92 10.23 0.67 15.39
N PRO A 93 10.99 -0.10 14.57
CA PRO A 93 10.77 -0.17 13.13
C PRO A 93 9.45 -0.88 12.81
N PHE A 94 8.75 -0.43 11.75
CA PHE A 94 7.50 -1.02 11.27
C PHE A 94 7.60 -1.72 9.91
N LYS A 95 8.76 -1.69 9.24
CA LYS A 95 8.94 -2.30 7.90
C LYS A 95 8.58 -3.79 7.81
N GLU A 96 8.70 -4.54 8.92
CA GLU A 96 8.34 -5.97 8.99
C GLU A 96 6.92 -6.19 9.54
N LYS A 97 6.23 -5.13 9.96
CA LYS A 97 4.91 -5.19 10.61
C LYS A 97 3.78 -4.63 9.75
N LEU A 98 4.11 -3.70 8.86
CA LEU A 98 3.18 -3.02 7.98
C LEU A 98 3.66 -3.17 6.54
N THR A 99 2.71 -3.26 5.62
CA THR A 99 3.00 -3.19 4.18
C THR A 99 3.51 -1.81 3.79
N GLN A 100 4.23 -1.72 2.67
CA GLN A 100 4.72 -0.43 2.18
C GLN A 100 3.58 0.52 1.82
N GLU A 101 2.44 -0.02 1.38
CA GLU A 101 1.23 0.72 1.09
C GLU A 101 0.62 1.31 2.37
N GLU A 102 0.56 0.55 3.47
CA GLU A 102 0.11 1.05 4.79
C GLU A 102 1.03 2.15 5.32
N ILE A 103 2.36 1.96 5.22
CA ILE A 103 3.33 2.96 5.64
C ILE A 103 3.20 4.26 4.85
N LYS A 104 3.01 4.16 3.52
CA LYS A 104 2.74 5.34 2.68
C LYS A 104 1.43 6.02 3.06
N ALA A 105 0.38 5.24 3.33
CA ALA A 105 -0.92 5.77 3.71
C ALA A 105 -0.87 6.55 5.04
N LEU A 106 -0.03 6.12 6.00
CA LEU A 106 0.17 6.81 7.29
C LEU A 106 0.70 8.24 7.15
N VAL A 107 1.40 8.58 6.06
CA VAL A 107 1.86 9.95 5.80
C VAL A 107 0.67 10.92 5.82
N SER A 108 -0.45 10.54 5.19
CA SER A 108 -1.65 11.39 5.13
C SER A 108 -2.22 11.69 6.51
N VAL A 109 -2.16 10.74 7.45
CA VAL A 109 -2.61 10.92 8.83
C VAL A 109 -1.68 11.90 9.56
N VAL A 110 -0.36 11.69 9.47
CA VAL A 110 0.64 12.57 10.10
C VAL A 110 0.56 14.00 9.58
N ARG A 111 0.38 14.17 8.26
CA ARG A 111 0.15 15.50 7.65
C ARG A 111 -1.19 16.11 8.03
N GLY A 112 -2.20 15.27 8.30
CA GLY A 112 -3.53 15.69 8.72
C GLY A 112 -3.50 16.55 9.98
N PHE A 113 -2.63 16.23 10.95
CA PHE A 113 -2.50 17.01 12.19
C PHE A 113 -1.94 18.42 11.99
N GLY A 114 -1.22 18.66 10.89
CA GLY A 114 -0.69 19.99 10.55
C GLY A 114 -1.70 20.91 9.86
N LYS A 115 -2.86 20.38 9.44
CA LYS A 115 -3.91 21.17 8.80
C LYS A 115 -4.77 21.80 9.90
N LYS A 116 -4.81 23.14 9.93
CA LYS A 116 -5.76 23.90 10.74
C LYS A 116 -7.06 24.12 9.95
#